data_AF-A0A6I8MYY2-F1
#
_entry.id   AF-A0A6I8MYY2-F1
#
_cell.length_a   1.000
_cell.length_b   1.000
_cell.length_c   1.000
_cell.angle_alpha   90.00
_cell.angle_beta   90.00
_cell.angle_gamma   90.00
#
_symmetry.space_group_name_H-M   'P 1'
#
loop_
_entity.id
_entity.type
_entity.pdbx_description
1 polymer ?
#
loop_
_entity_poly.entity_id
_entity_poly.type
_entity_poly.pdbx_seq_one_letter_code
_entity_poly.pdbx_strand_id
1 'polypeptide(L)'
;MGSEARLQVLRLFKALHRARRDVFAADAVALRAARLKINEEFRNRRSETSPEKIRQLLRTGRDVETLLRRSVVQVAHARPGALRESAPPAEEASPE
;
A
#
# COMPACT_ATOMS: atom_id res chain seq x y z
N MET A 1 9.86 -8.40 28.58
CA MET A 1 8.84 -8.06 27.54
C MET A 1 9.20 -6.85 26.66
N GLY A 2 10.18 -5.99 27.02
CA GLY A 2 10.52 -4.80 26.22
C GLY A 2 11.31 -5.01 24.91
N SER A 3 11.98 -6.15 24.72
CA SER A 3 12.80 -6.43 23.53
C SER A 3 11.98 -6.89 22.31
N GLU A 4 11.02 -7.78 22.51
CA GLU A 4 10.24 -8.40 21.42
C GLU A 4 9.26 -7.42 20.79
N ALA A 5 8.54 -6.64 21.59
CA ALA A 5 7.63 -5.61 21.08
C ALA A 5 8.39 -4.56 20.25
N ARG A 6 9.58 -4.14 20.71
CA ARG A 6 10.44 -3.20 19.99
C ARG A 6 10.90 -3.77 18.64
N LEU A 7 11.28 -5.05 18.59
CA LEU A 7 11.63 -5.72 17.33
C LEU A 7 10.45 -5.77 16.36
N GLN A 8 9.25 -6.07 16.85
CA GLN A 8 8.03 -6.10 16.04
C GLN A 8 7.68 -4.72 15.46
N VAL A 9 7.80 -3.66 16.27
CA VAL A 9 7.58 -2.27 15.83
C VAL A 9 8.58 -1.90 14.72
N LEU A 10 9.87 -2.24 14.88
CA LEU A 10 10.88 -1.95 13.86
C LEU A 10 10.68 -2.75 12.57
N ARG A 11 10.26 -4.02 12.68
CA ARG A 11 9.92 -4.86 11.53
C ARG A 11 8.74 -4.26 10.76
N LEU A 12 7.68 -3.87 11.46
CA LEU A 12 6.52 -3.22 10.88
C LEU A 12 6.89 -1.88 10.21
N PHE A 13 7.70 -1.06 10.86
CA PHE A 13 8.19 0.20 10.31
C PHE A 13 8.91 0.00 8.97
N LYS A 14 9.83 -0.98 8.92
CA LYS A 14 10.53 -1.35 7.66
C LYS A 14 9.57 -1.86 6.59
N ALA A 15 8.58 -2.66 6.98
CA ALA A 15 7.61 -3.23 6.06
C ALA A 15 6.71 -2.16 5.42
N LEU A 16 6.19 -1.22 6.21
CA LEU A 16 5.42 -0.08 5.72
C LEU A 16 6.25 0.80 4.77
N HIS A 17 7.52 1.04 5.09
CA HIS A 17 8.41 1.80 4.21
C HIS A 17 8.68 1.11 2.86
N ARG A 18 8.75 -0.23 2.83
CA ARG A 18 8.85 -0.99 1.59
C ARG A 18 7.55 -0.91 0.79
N ALA A 19 6.42 -1.24 1.42
CA ALA A 19 5.11 -1.21 0.78
C ALA A 19 4.80 0.17 0.17
N ARG A 20 5.09 1.24 0.89
CA ARG A 20 5.00 2.62 0.37
C ARG A 20 5.79 2.83 -0.92
N ARG A 21 7.04 2.35 -0.97
CA ARG A 21 7.90 2.55 -2.16
C ARG A 21 7.29 1.86 -3.36
N ASP A 22 6.69 0.70 -3.14
CA ASP A 22 6.09 -0.11 -4.18
C ASP A 22 4.74 0.49 -4.65
N VAL A 23 3.89 0.96 -3.72
CA VAL A 23 2.59 1.60 -4.05
C VAL A 23 2.77 2.92 -4.79
N PHE A 24 3.66 3.78 -4.28
CA PHE A 24 3.80 5.15 -4.76
C PHE A 24 5.02 5.33 -5.68
N ALA A 25 5.55 4.25 -6.28
CA ALA A 25 6.77 4.30 -7.09
C ALA A 25 6.73 5.38 -8.19
N ALA A 26 5.55 5.61 -8.77
CA ALA A 26 5.31 6.59 -9.83
C ALA A 26 4.98 8.01 -9.33
N ASP A 27 4.77 8.22 -8.02
CA ASP A 27 4.37 9.50 -7.44
C ASP A 27 5.34 9.94 -6.33
N ALA A 28 6.27 10.83 -6.69
CA ALA A 28 7.26 11.38 -5.79
C ALA A 28 6.65 12.24 -4.66
N VAL A 29 5.50 12.89 -4.89
CA VAL A 29 4.80 13.70 -3.90
C VAL A 29 4.13 12.79 -2.88
N ALA A 30 3.39 11.79 -3.34
CA ALA A 30 2.80 10.78 -2.46
C ALA A 30 3.86 9.99 -1.68
N LEU A 31 5.01 9.66 -2.29
CA LEU A 31 6.14 9.06 -1.59
C LEU A 31 6.65 9.93 -0.44
N ARG A 32 6.74 11.25 -0.62
CA ARG A 32 7.19 12.16 0.44
C ARG A 32 6.11 12.31 1.51
N ALA A 33 4.85 12.50 1.13
CA ALA A 33 3.73 12.61 2.06
C ALA A 33 3.60 11.34 2.94
N ALA A 34 3.62 10.16 2.32
CA ALA A 34 3.58 8.88 3.04
C ALA A 34 4.79 8.71 3.97
N ARG A 35 5.98 9.21 3.58
CA ARG A 35 7.17 9.22 4.46
C ARG A 35 6.92 9.99 5.73
N LEU A 36 6.43 11.21 5.58
CA LEU A 36 6.23 12.15 6.66
C LEU A 36 5.19 11.58 7.62
N LYS A 37 4.08 11.07 7.08
CA LYS A 37 3.00 10.48 7.88
C LYS A 37 3.46 9.26 8.69
N ILE A 38 4.19 8.32 8.07
CA ILE A 38 4.74 7.16 8.79
C ILE A 38 5.70 7.61 9.90
N ASN A 39 6.61 8.54 9.62
CA ASN A 39 7.55 9.03 10.62
C ASN A 39 6.87 9.77 11.77
N GLU A 40 5.87 10.59 11.47
CA GLU A 40 5.09 11.36 12.45
C GLU A 40 4.35 10.44 13.40
N GLU A 41 3.60 9.46 12.88
CA GLU A 41 2.85 8.51 13.72
C GLU A 41 3.76 7.72 14.67
N PHE A 42 4.93 7.26 14.19
CA PHE A 42 5.88 6.53 15.03
C PHE A 42 6.61 7.44 16.04
N ARG A 43 6.85 8.70 15.70
CA ARG A 43 7.43 9.69 16.63
C ARG A 43 6.45 10.07 17.72
N ASN A 44 5.19 10.37 17.37
CA ASN A 44 4.14 10.76 18.29
C ASN A 44 3.82 9.66 19.31
N ARG A 45 4.06 8.40 18.94
CA ARG A 45 3.79 7.22 19.78
C ARG A 45 5.05 6.65 20.43
N ARG A 46 6.20 7.34 20.35
CA ARG A 46 7.49 6.84 20.88
C ARG A 46 7.50 6.69 22.40
N SER A 47 6.75 7.53 23.11
CA SER A 47 6.63 7.52 24.57
C SER A 47 5.50 6.62 25.07
N GLU A 48 4.81 5.90 24.19
CA GLU A 48 3.74 4.99 24.58
C GLU A 48 4.33 3.80 25.36
N THR A 49 3.92 3.65 26.62
CA THR A 49 4.37 2.59 27.53
C THR A 49 3.28 1.56 27.80
N SER A 50 2.03 1.81 27.40
CA SER A 50 0.93 0.85 27.57
C SER A 50 1.10 -0.36 26.65
N PRO A 51 1.19 -1.59 27.19
CA PRO A 51 1.33 -2.79 26.39
C PRO A 51 0.08 -3.10 25.55
N GLU A 52 -1.15 -2.79 26.03
CA GLU A 52 -2.35 -2.97 25.21
C GLU A 52 -2.32 -2.02 24.00
N LYS A 53 -1.95 -0.75 24.24
CA LYS A 53 -1.89 0.26 23.18
C LYS A 53 -0.87 -0.13 22.12
N ILE A 54 0.34 -0.55 22.52
CA ILE A 54 1.38 -1.02 21.58
C ILE A 54 0.87 -2.18 20.73
N ARG A 55 0.18 -3.16 21.34
CA ARG A 55 -0.40 -4.29 20.58
C ARG A 55 -1.47 -3.84 19.59
N GLN A 56 -2.33 -2.91 19.98
CA GLN A 56 -3.34 -2.35 19.09
C GLN A 56 -2.70 -1.64 17.90
N LEU A 57 -1.67 -0.83 18.14
CA LEU A 57 -0.94 -0.10 17.10
C LEU A 57 -0.20 -1.02 16.14
N LEU A 58 0.41 -2.09 16.67
CA LEU A 58 1.02 -3.13 15.86
C LEU A 58 0.00 -3.81 14.95
N ARG A 59 -1.20 -4.13 15.46
CA ARG A 59 -2.29 -4.72 14.66
C ARG A 59 -2.73 -3.78 13.55
N THR A 60 -3.14 -2.56 13.90
CA THR A 60 -3.58 -1.56 12.92
C THR A 60 -2.52 -1.31 11.84
N GLY A 61 -1.25 -1.17 12.22
CA GLY A 61 -0.20 -0.96 11.23
C GLY A 61 0.05 -2.18 10.34
N ARG A 62 -0.13 -3.41 10.85
CA ARG A 62 -0.06 -4.65 10.04
C ARG A 62 -1.19 -4.71 9.01
N ASP A 63 -2.38 -4.30 9.40
CA ASP A 63 -3.54 -4.25 8.49
C ASP A 63 -3.30 -3.23 7.38
N VAL A 64 -2.79 -2.04 7.71
CA VAL A 64 -2.39 -1.01 6.74
C VAL A 64 -1.30 -1.53 5.81
N GLU A 65 -0.28 -2.21 6.34
CA GLU A 65 0.79 -2.81 5.53
C GLU A 65 0.24 -3.85 4.54
N THR A 66 -0.68 -4.70 5.01
CA THR A 66 -1.35 -5.72 4.18
C THR A 66 -2.19 -5.07 3.09
N LEU A 67 -2.94 -4.02 3.43
CA LEU A 67 -3.74 -3.25 2.48
C LEU A 67 -2.85 -2.62 1.40
N LEU A 68 -1.78 -1.93 1.79
CA LEU A 68 -0.83 -1.33 0.85
C LEU A 68 -0.26 -2.39 -0.09
N ARG A 69 0.22 -3.53 0.42
CA ARG A 69 0.75 -4.61 -0.43
C ARG A 69 -0.28 -5.18 -1.41
N ARG A 70 -1.53 -5.38 -0.96
CA ARG A 70 -2.61 -5.87 -1.84
C ARG A 70 -2.90 -4.88 -2.97
N SER A 71 -2.91 -3.58 -2.66
CA SER A 71 -3.08 -2.53 -3.67
C SER A 71 -1.93 -2.49 -4.69
N VAL A 72 -0.67 -2.75 -4.30
CA VAL A 72 0.46 -2.86 -5.25
C VAL A 72 0.25 -4.02 -6.23
N VAL A 73 -0.13 -5.20 -5.73
CA VAL A 73 -0.27 -6.40 -6.57
C VAL A 73 -1.32 -6.18 -7.66
N GLN A 74 -2.37 -5.41 -7.37
CA GLN A 74 -3.41 -5.06 -8.35
C GLN A 74 -2.92 -4.07 -9.41
N VAL A 75 -2.13 -3.05 -9.04
CA VAL A 75 -1.58 -2.07 -10.00
C VAL A 75 -0.55 -2.73 -10.94
N ALA A 76 0.23 -3.70 -10.47
CA ALA A 76 1.16 -4.44 -11.32
C ALA A 76 0.48 -5.45 -12.28
N HIS A 77 -0.73 -5.93 -11.95
CA HIS A 77 -1.50 -6.86 -12.79
C HIS A 77 -2.54 -6.19 -13.69
N ALA A 78 -2.81 -4.90 -13.50
CA ALA A 78 -3.58 -4.12 -14.46
C ALA A 78 -2.69 -3.75 -15.65
N ARG A 79 -2.27 -4.73 -16.46
CA ARG A 79 -1.96 -4.47 -17.87
C ARG A 79 -3.31 -4.16 -18.56
N PRO A 80 -3.53 -2.94 -19.06
CA PRO A 80 -4.69 -2.67 -19.91
C PRO A 80 -4.36 -3.28 -21.27
N GLY A 81 -4.86 -4.48 -21.54
CA GLY A 81 -4.49 -5.18 -22.75
C GLY A 81 -5.17 -6.51 -22.95
N ALA A 82 -6.49 -6.57 -22.80
CA ALA A 82 -7.28 -7.69 -23.34
C ALA A 82 -8.78 -7.36 -23.34
N LEU A 83 -9.21 -6.37 -24.12
CA LEU A 83 -10.54 -6.40 -24.75
C LEU A 83 -10.40 -5.72 -26.12
N ARG A 84 -9.71 -6.39 -27.06
CA ARG A 84 -10.11 -6.29 -28.48
C ARG A 84 -11.44 -7.04 -28.54
N GLU A 85 -12.52 -6.33 -28.31
CA GLU A 85 -13.82 -6.77 -28.79
C GLU A 85 -13.71 -6.72 -30.32
N SER A 86 -13.45 -7.88 -30.92
CA SER A 86 -13.63 -8.08 -32.35
C SER A 86 -15.12 -7.96 -32.65
N ALA A 87 -15.59 -6.72 -32.82
CA ALA A 87 -16.85 -6.49 -33.49
C ALA A 87 -16.71 -7.04 -34.93
N PRO A 88 -17.58 -7.96 -35.38
CA PRO A 88 -17.58 -8.40 -36.76
C PRO A 88 -17.93 -7.22 -37.69
N PRO A 89 -17.45 -7.21 -38.95
CA PRO A 89 -17.82 -6.18 -39.90
C PRO A 89 -19.32 -6.33 -40.20
N ALA A 90 -20.09 -5.29 -39.87
CA ALA A 90 -21.43 -5.13 -40.42
C ALA A 90 -21.28 -4.85 -41.92
N GLU A 91 -21.37 -5.94 -42.66
CA GLU A 91 -22.18 -6.13 -43.86
C GLU A 91 -22.54 -4.88 -44.66
N GLU A 92 -22.23 -4.99 -45.95
CA GLU A 92 -22.61 -4.15 -47.06
C GLU A 92 -24.08 -3.70 -47.00
N ALA A 93 -24.31 -2.42 -47.26
CA ALA A 93 -25.48 -1.96 -47.99
C ALA A 93 -25.23 -0.52 -48.45
N SER A 94 -24.68 -0.37 -49.66
CA SER A 94 -25.06 0.76 -50.51
C SER A 94 -26.58 0.74 -50.69
N PRO A 95 -27.21 1.91 -50.76
CA PRO A 95 -28.05 2.11 -51.92
C PRO A 95 -27.73 3.44 -52.63
N GLU A 96 -28.14 3.43 -53.89
CA GLU A 96 -27.94 4.40 -54.96
C GLU A 96 -28.37 5.84 -54.65
#